data_AF-A0A967WWF9-F1
#
_entry.id   AF-A0A967WWF9-F1
#
_cell.length_a   1.000
_cell.length_b   1.000
_cell.length_c   1.000
_cell.angle_alpha   90.00
_cell.angle_beta   90.00
_cell.angle_gamma   90.00
#
_symmetry.space_group_name_H-M   'P 1'
#
loop_
_entity.id
_entity.type
_entity.pdbx_description
1 polymer ?
#
loop_
_entity_poly.entity_id
_entity_poly.type
_entity_poly.pdbx_seq_one_letter_code
_entity_poly.pdbx_strand_id
1 'polypeptide(L)'
;LVYMDEVFGYLPPHPGNPPTKKPLLTLLKQARAFGLGLILATQNPVDLDYKALSNAGTWFIGRMQADRDKQRLLDGLEGVEVG
;
A
#
# COMPACT_ATOMS: atom_id res chain seq x y z
N LEU A 1 3.01 16.09 6.00
CA LEU A 1 2.08 15.07 5.44
C LEU A 1 2.43 14.88 3.98
N VAL A 2 2.74 13.66 3.56
CA VAL A 2 2.85 13.31 2.13
C VAL A 2 1.55 12.66 1.71
N TYR A 3 0.92 13.23 0.69
CA TYR A 3 -0.23 12.65 0.03
C TYR A 3 0.16 12.29 -1.40
N MET A 4 -0.18 11.07 -1.83
CA MET A 4 -0.01 10.63 -3.20
C MET A 4 -1.28 9.96 -3.69
N ASP A 5 -1.81 10.48 -4.80
CA ASP A 5 -2.92 9.87 -5.51
C ASP A 5 -2.41 8.95 -6.62
N GLU A 6 -3.21 7.93 -6.93
CA GLU A 6 -2.93 6.86 -7.88
C GLU A 6 -1.49 6.32 -7.80
N VAL A 7 -1.16 5.75 -6.63
CA VAL A 7 0.19 5.20 -6.36
C VAL A 7 0.50 3.89 -7.11
N PHE A 8 -0.46 3.38 -7.88
CA PHE A 8 -0.24 2.27 -8.81
C PHE A 8 0.93 2.57 -9.76
N GLY A 9 1.72 1.53 -10.08
CA GLY A 9 2.91 1.67 -10.92
C GLY A 9 4.13 2.26 -10.21
N TYR A 10 3.96 3.04 -9.14
CA TYR A 10 5.07 3.56 -8.32
C TYR A 10 5.54 2.58 -7.25
N LEU A 11 4.63 1.74 -6.76
CA LEU A 11 4.86 0.70 -5.76
C LEU A 11 4.27 -0.65 -6.20
N PRO A 12 4.67 -1.18 -7.38
CA PRO A 12 4.08 -2.41 -7.93
C PRO A 12 4.56 -3.65 -7.15
N PRO A 13 3.80 -4.76 -7.16
CA PRO A 13 4.24 -6.05 -6.62
C PRO A 13 5.43 -6.62 -7.41
N HIS A 14 6.08 -7.65 -6.87
CA HIS A 14 7.18 -8.34 -7.54
C HIS A 14 6.72 -8.97 -8.87
N PRO A 15 7.50 -8.90 -9.98
CA PRO A 15 8.89 -8.42 -10.09
C PRO A 15 9.08 -6.93 -10.35
N GLY A 16 8.03 -6.11 -10.34
CA GLY A 16 8.11 -4.67 -10.59
C GLY A 16 9.07 -3.95 -9.64
N ASN A 17 10.02 -3.19 -10.20
CA ASN A 17 11.02 -2.43 -9.44
C ASN A 17 11.39 -1.08 -10.09
N PRO A 18 10.43 -0.14 -10.20
CA PRO A 18 10.72 1.21 -10.68
C PRO A 18 11.62 1.97 -9.69
N PRO A 19 12.31 3.05 -10.13
CA PRO A 19 13.14 3.88 -9.24
C PRO A 19 12.40 4.44 -8.03
N THR A 20 11.07 4.57 -8.10
CA THR A 20 10.20 5.07 -7.04
C THR A 20 9.94 4.06 -5.92
N LYS A 21 10.08 2.75 -6.20
CA LYS A 21 9.73 1.69 -5.25
C LYS A 21 10.56 1.77 -3.97
N LYS A 22 11.88 1.89 -4.11
CA LYS A 22 12.79 1.95 -2.95
C LYS A 22 12.54 3.19 -2.06
N PRO A 23 12.46 4.42 -2.58
CA PRO A 23 12.10 5.59 -1.78
C PRO A 23 10.75 5.45 -1.06
N LEU A 24 9.71 4.97 -1.75
CA LEU A 24 8.38 4.80 -1.14
C LEU A 24 8.38 3.75 -0.03
N LEU A 25 9.10 2.63 -0.21
CA LEU A 25 9.32 1.64 0.85
C LEU A 25 10.05 2.21 2.05
N THR A 26 11.05 3.06 1.83
CA THR A 26 11.76 3.76 2.92
C THR A 26 10.81 4.67 3.69
N LEU A 27 9.98 5.45 2.99
CA LEU A 27 8.98 6.30 3.63
C LEU A 27 8.00 5.46 4.45
N LEU A 28 7.41 4.41 3.89
CA LEU A 28 6.46 3.54 4.59
C LEU A 28 7.05 2.92 5.86
N LYS A 29 8.34 2.57 5.86
CA LYS A 29 9.01 1.94 7.01
C LYS A 29 9.51 2.91 8.07
N GLN A 30 9.94 4.10 7.68
CA GLN A 30 10.74 4.96 8.56
C GLN A 30 10.13 6.35 8.82
N ALA A 31 9.17 6.81 8.01
CA ALA A 31 8.65 8.18 8.09
C ALA A 31 8.10 8.54 9.48
N ARG A 32 7.54 7.58 10.22
CA ARG A 32 7.06 7.77 11.60
C ARG A 32 8.16 8.29 12.53
N ALA A 33 9.39 7.78 12.41
CA ALA A 33 10.52 8.21 13.24
C ALA A 33 10.89 9.68 13.02
N PHE A 34 10.49 10.25 11.87
CA PHE A 34 10.74 11.64 11.48
C PHE A 34 9.49 12.52 11.59
N GLY A 35 8.41 12.06 12.20
CA GLY A 35 7.16 12.81 12.32
C GLY A 35 6.43 13.04 11.00
N LEU A 36 6.72 12.25 9.96
CA LEU A 36 6.11 12.38 8.64
C LEU A 36 4.97 11.36 8.46
N GLY A 37 3.74 11.86 8.32
CA GLY A 37 2.58 11.04 7.94
C GLY A 37 2.49 10.82 6.43
N LEU A 38 1.98 9.65 6.02
CA LEU A 38 1.70 9.28 4.63
C LEU A 38 0.21 8.95 4.44
N ILE A 39 -0.35 9.43 3.33
CA ILE A 39 -1.64 8.99 2.80
C ILE A 39 -1.40 8.59 1.34
N LEU A 40 -1.64 7.32 1.03
CA LEU A 40 -1.51 6.76 -0.31
C LEU A 40 -2.89 6.32 -0.80
N ALA A 41 -3.28 6.76 -1.99
CA ALA A 41 -4.55 6.40 -2.61
C ALA A 41 -4.32 5.69 -3.95
N THR A 42 -5.19 4.74 -4.28
CA THR A 42 -5.20 4.03 -5.56
C THR A 42 -6.61 3.54 -5.87
N GLN A 43 -6.94 3.49 -7.16
CA GLN A 43 -8.14 2.79 -7.64
C GLN A 43 -7.88 1.29 -7.81
N ASN A 44 -6.61 0.89 -7.97
CA ASN A 44 -6.18 -0.48 -8.23
C ASN A 44 -5.38 -1.02 -7.02
N PRO A 45 -6.04 -1.42 -5.92
CA PRO A 45 -5.34 -1.87 -4.71
C PRO A 45 -4.63 -3.20 -4.91
N VAL A 46 -5.09 -4.02 -5.85
CA VAL A 46 -4.55 -5.37 -6.11
C VAL A 46 -3.14 -5.33 -6.70
N ASP A 47 -2.81 -4.23 -7.36
CA ASP A 47 -1.54 -4.04 -8.07
C ASP A 47 -0.52 -3.23 -7.27
N LEU A 48 -0.68 -3.18 -5.95
CA LEU A 48 0.30 -2.62 -5.03
C LEU A 48 1.09 -3.73 -4.32
N ASP A 49 2.31 -3.39 -3.93
CA ASP A 49 3.15 -4.29 -3.12
C ASP A 49 2.53 -4.49 -1.73
N TYR A 50 1.86 -5.63 -1.53
CA TYR A 50 1.18 -5.96 -0.27
C TYR A 50 2.12 -5.93 0.95
N LYS A 51 3.40 -6.30 0.79
CA LYS A 51 4.39 -6.23 1.89
C LYS A 51 4.77 -4.80 2.24
N ALA A 52 4.64 -3.88 1.29
CA ALA A 52 4.80 -2.47 1.56
C ALA A 52 3.59 -1.94 2.34
N LEU A 53 2.39 -2.33 1.91
CA LEU A 53 1.13 -1.91 2.50
C LEU A 53 0.92 -2.44 3.92
N SER A 54 1.55 -3.55 4.31
CA SER A 54 1.53 -4.02 5.71
C SER A 54 2.16 -3.04 6.71
N ASN A 55 2.92 -2.03 6.25
CA ASN A 55 3.43 -0.96 7.10
C ASN A 55 2.39 0.16 7.34
N ALA A 56 1.25 0.12 6.64
CA ALA A 56 0.17 1.09 6.82
C ALA A 56 -0.69 0.71 8.04
N GLY A 57 -0.71 1.58 9.04
CA GLY A 57 -1.48 1.35 10.27
C GLY A 57 -2.98 1.66 10.17
N THR A 58 -3.47 2.19 9.05
CA THR A 58 -4.89 2.49 8.85
C THR A 58 -5.26 2.34 7.39
N TRP A 59 -6.41 1.72 7.14
CA TRP A 59 -6.92 1.45 5.81
C TRP A 59 -8.31 2.05 5.63
N PHE A 60 -8.50 2.76 4.52
CA PHE A 60 -9.81 3.28 4.10
C PHE A 60 -10.21 2.58 2.80
N ILE A 61 -11.11 1.62 2.92
CA ILE A 61 -11.53 0.77 1.80
C ILE A 61 -12.89 1.27 1.31
N GLY A 62 -12.93 1.73 0.07
CA GLY A 62 -14.16 2.12 -0.61
C GLY A 62 -15.03 0.93 -0.97
N ARG A 63 -16.14 1.21 -1.68
CA ARG A 63 -17.04 0.16 -2.16
C ARG A 63 -16.35 -0.71 -3.22
N MET A 64 -16.27 -2.01 -2.94
CA MET A 64 -15.81 -3.01 -3.93
C MET A 64 -17.01 -3.76 -4.50
N GLN A 65 -17.10 -3.86 -5.82
CA GLN A 65 -18.18 -4.58 -6.49
C GLN A 65 -17.85 -6.05 -6.70
N ALA A 66 -16.65 -6.36 -7.20
CA ALA A 66 -16.23 -7.72 -7.51
C ALA A 66 -15.78 -8.50 -6.26
N ASP A 67 -16.35 -9.68 -6.04
CA ASP A 67 -16.02 -10.52 -4.87
C ASP A 67 -14.58 -11.04 -4.90
N ARG A 68 -14.04 -11.28 -6.10
CA ARG A 68 -12.63 -11.66 -6.28
C ARG A 68 -11.66 -10.58 -5.78
N ASP A 69 -11.97 -9.31 -6.06
CA ASP A 69 -11.11 -8.21 -5.64
C ASP A 69 -11.19 -8.01 -4.13
N LYS A 70 -12.38 -8.19 -3.54
CA LYS A 70 -12.56 -8.20 -2.09
C LYS A 70 -11.71 -9.29 -1.43
N GLN A 71 -11.78 -10.52 -1.93
CA GLN A 71 -11.00 -11.63 -1.38
C GLN A 71 -9.50 -11.35 -1.45
N ARG A 72 -9.00 -10.89 -2.60
CA ARG A 72 -7.58 -10.53 -2.75
C ARG A 72 -7.12 -9.44 -1.79
N LEU A 73 -7.98 -8.44 -1.56
CA LEU A 73 -7.70 -7.39 -0.60
C LEU A 73 -7.66 -7.96 0.83
N LEU A 74 -8.63 -8.80 1.20
CA LEU A 74 -8.69 -9.44 2.52
C LEU A 74 -7.48 -10.35 2.77
N ASP A 75 -7.10 -11.19 1.81
CA ASP A 75 -5.90 -12.03 1.89
C ASP A 75 -4.64 -11.17 2.13
N GLY A 76 -4.59 -9.99 1.49
CA GLY A 76 -3.51 -9.02 1.67
C GLY A 76 -3.52 -8.35 3.05
N LEU A 77 -4.68 -8.18 3.67
CA LEU A 77 -4.87 -7.59 5.00
C LEU A 77 -4.65 -8.58 6.13
N GLU A 78 -5.05 -9.85 5.98
CA GLU A 78 -4.81 -10.90 6.96
C GLU A 78 -3.31 -11.11 7.21
N GLY A 79 -2.47 -10.90 6.19
CA GLY A 79 -1.02 -10.86 6.35
C GLY A 79 -0.46 -9.71 7.20
N VAL A 80 -1.29 -8.72 7.55
CA VAL A 80 -0.95 -7.54 8.37
C VAL A 80 -1.30 -7.75 9.85
N GLU A 81 -2.31 -8.56 10.18
CA GLU A 81 -2.78 -8.77 11.56
C GLU A 81 -1.82 -9.56 12.47
N VAL A 82 -0.73 -10.14 11.93
CA VAL A 82 0.22 -10.97 12.69
C VAL A 82 1.49 -10.20 13.13
N GLY A 83 1.41 -8.87 13.30
CA GLY A 83 2.54 -8.00 13.66
C GLY A 83 2.38 -7.29 14.99
#